data_AF-A0A1G6MUM3-F1
#
_entry.id   AF-A0A1G6MUM3-F1
#
_cell.length_a   1.000
_cell.length_b   1.000
_cell.length_c   1.000
_cell.angle_alpha   90.00
_cell.angle_beta   90.00
_cell.angle_gamma   90.00
#
_symmetry.space_group_name_H-M   'P 1'
#
loop_
_entity.id
_entity.type
_entity.pdbx_description
1 polymer ?
#
loop_
_entity_poly.entity_id
_entity_poly.type
_entity_poly.pdbx_seq_one_letter_code
_entity_poly.pdbx_strand_id
1 'polypeptide(L)'
;MDFRLLALQTVDDKIDRNLRALSVFGQDAIQAAEQAIAASDHAPTTDALIHVAAACAVQAATPQADDEMLVRWFERFGATHRTALRDAWWFYPLDRASAARHPARVDALLRSTHEPACSLGVELAGRCGMQTCLPLIVPIAATANEGQLLRASELALCRLGQPPDDLAARIQRRGSGTAEDLLHALRLIAASGRLDLAQAEGYLRCASMPHPALQRLGWCLATLCDPVQAHQQADERAAMAPDLRLQVLALAGFPQTLIAVAREVTAQPGPATAPQMDALTVLLGNVPMQVRTTDVSPEEREKALRLRVLQVFRDAHIAVTNEAKTCAWEAGLMLAEPDPAHHRRLRFGRAVRSQEAGGVALLPPVQQLGSLMRQALYIEQSVQAHRPVGASLSAYASTRHQMHVIGLSEWLGEAHAEAR
;
A
#
# COMPACT_ATOMS: atom_id res chain seq x y z
N MET A 1 6.46 12.60 -15.98
CA MET A 1 5.90 11.43 -15.25
C MET A 1 7.08 10.57 -14.86
N ASP A 2 7.30 10.31 -13.57
CA ASP A 2 8.44 9.48 -13.11
C ASP A 2 8.12 8.00 -13.37
N PHE A 3 8.85 7.38 -14.30
CA PHE A 3 8.65 5.97 -14.70
C PHE A 3 8.82 4.98 -13.53
N ARG A 4 9.44 5.38 -12.42
CA ARG A 4 9.58 4.54 -11.22
C ARG A 4 8.26 4.31 -10.48
N LEU A 5 7.26 5.16 -10.71
CA LEU A 5 5.92 5.06 -10.10
C LEU A 5 4.96 4.19 -10.93
N LEU A 6 5.20 4.04 -12.24
CA LEU A 6 4.49 3.05 -13.09
C LEU A 6 4.69 1.61 -12.58
N ALA A 7 5.85 1.33 -11.97
CA ALA A 7 6.14 0.03 -11.38
C ALA A 7 5.30 -0.30 -10.11
N LEU A 8 4.57 0.68 -9.55
CA LEU A 8 3.58 0.45 -8.50
C LEU A 8 2.18 0.20 -9.03
N GLN A 9 1.98 0.43 -10.34
CA GLN A 9 0.74 0.16 -11.06
C GLN A 9 0.71 -1.26 -11.63
N THR A 10 1.64 -2.15 -11.27
CA THR A 10 1.63 -3.54 -11.77
C THR A 10 0.44 -4.28 -11.21
N VAL A 11 -0.63 -4.26 -12.00
CA VAL A 11 -1.77 -5.18 -11.97
C VAL A 11 -1.26 -6.58 -12.33
N ASP A 12 -2.05 -7.59 -11.99
CA ASP A 12 -1.79 -8.97 -12.41
C ASP A 12 -1.65 -9.08 -13.94
N ASP A 13 -0.50 -9.56 -14.40
CA ASP A 13 -0.18 -9.75 -15.82
C ASP A 13 -1.24 -10.55 -16.59
N LYS A 14 -1.96 -11.50 -15.98
CA LYS A 14 -3.07 -12.22 -16.63
C LYS A 14 -4.31 -11.34 -16.76
N ILE A 15 -4.72 -10.65 -15.69
CA ILE A 15 -5.81 -9.67 -15.76
C ILE A 15 -5.48 -8.58 -16.78
N ASP A 16 -4.25 -8.09 -16.79
CA ASP A 16 -3.79 -7.07 -17.72
C ASP A 16 -3.82 -7.55 -19.17
N ARG A 17 -3.32 -8.75 -19.45
CA ARG A 17 -3.41 -9.35 -20.79
C ARG A 17 -4.87 -9.52 -21.21
N ASN A 18 -5.72 -9.99 -20.31
CA ASN A 18 -7.14 -10.21 -20.60
C ASN A 18 -7.88 -8.89 -20.81
N LEU A 19 -7.59 -7.85 -20.01
CA LEU A 19 -8.20 -6.53 -20.17
C LEU A 19 -7.72 -5.83 -21.43
N ARG A 20 -6.43 -5.94 -21.76
CA ARG A 20 -5.91 -5.46 -23.04
C ARG A 20 -6.58 -6.19 -24.20
N ALA A 21 -6.73 -7.51 -24.12
CA ALA A 21 -7.45 -8.29 -25.14
C ALA A 21 -8.92 -7.88 -25.25
N LEU A 22 -9.62 -7.71 -24.12
CA LEU A 22 -11.01 -7.25 -24.07
C LEU A 22 -11.16 -5.82 -24.63
N SER A 23 -10.19 -4.93 -24.38
CA SER A 23 -10.21 -3.56 -24.90
C SER A 23 -10.14 -3.49 -26.43
N VAL A 24 -9.57 -4.51 -27.09
CA VAL A 24 -9.59 -4.63 -28.56
C VAL A 24 -11.01 -4.81 -29.08
N PHE A 25 -11.84 -5.55 -28.34
CA PHE A 25 -13.26 -5.74 -28.68
C PHE A 25 -14.13 -4.53 -28.32
N GLY A 26 -13.56 -3.52 -27.64
CA GLY A 26 -14.18 -2.22 -27.41
C GLY A 26 -15.62 -2.33 -26.91
N GLN A 27 -16.56 -1.78 -27.68
CA GLN A 27 -17.98 -1.70 -27.34
C GLN A 27 -18.64 -3.06 -27.06
N ASP A 28 -18.22 -4.14 -27.73
CA ASP A 28 -18.82 -5.47 -27.55
C ASP A 28 -18.52 -6.03 -26.15
N ALA A 29 -17.28 -5.86 -25.69
CA ALA A 29 -16.87 -6.26 -24.34
C ALA A 29 -17.63 -5.46 -23.27
N ILE A 30 -17.88 -4.17 -23.53
CA ILE A 30 -18.61 -3.31 -22.61
C ILE A 30 -20.10 -3.67 -22.58
N GLN A 31 -20.73 -3.91 -23.73
CA GLN A 31 -22.12 -4.36 -23.78
C GLN A 31 -22.32 -5.71 -23.08
N ALA A 32 -21.41 -6.66 -23.29
CA ALA A 32 -21.43 -7.94 -22.58
C ALA A 32 -21.29 -7.75 -21.06
N ALA A 33 -20.44 -6.82 -20.61
CA ALA A 33 -20.31 -6.49 -19.20
C ALA A 33 -21.59 -5.83 -18.64
N GLU A 34 -22.24 -4.93 -19.38
CA GLU A 34 -23.52 -4.32 -18.95
C GLU A 34 -24.63 -5.37 -18.77
N GLN A 35 -24.71 -6.34 -19.68
CA GLN A 35 -25.66 -7.45 -19.57
C GLN A 35 -25.35 -8.34 -18.35
N ALA A 36 -24.07 -8.68 -18.15
CA ALA A 36 -23.64 -9.47 -17.00
C ALA A 36 -23.87 -8.75 -15.66
N ILE A 37 -23.67 -7.42 -15.62
CA ILE A 37 -23.95 -6.60 -14.43
C ILE A 37 -25.45 -6.58 -14.13
N ALA A 38 -26.28 -6.39 -15.15
CA ALA A 38 -27.73 -6.39 -14.99
C ALA A 38 -28.28 -7.74 -14.49
N ALA A 39 -27.60 -8.84 -14.85
CA ALA A 39 -27.95 -10.19 -14.43
C ALA A 39 -27.31 -10.61 -13.09
N SER A 40 -26.44 -9.79 -12.49
CA SER A 40 -25.70 -10.15 -11.27
C SER A 40 -26.26 -9.46 -10.03
N ASP A 41 -26.55 -10.28 -9.03
CA ASP A 41 -27.06 -9.95 -7.70
C ASP A 41 -25.98 -10.11 -6.61
N HIS A 42 -24.79 -10.61 -6.98
CA HIS A 42 -23.65 -10.75 -6.08
C HIS A 42 -22.71 -9.53 -6.12
N ALA A 43 -22.80 -8.66 -5.11
CA ALA A 43 -22.10 -7.36 -5.08
C ALA A 43 -20.58 -7.41 -5.39
N PRO A 44 -19.77 -8.37 -4.88
CA PRO A 44 -18.36 -8.47 -5.26
C PRO A 44 -18.11 -8.77 -6.74
N THR A 45 -19.01 -9.52 -7.38
CA THR A 45 -18.96 -9.84 -8.81
C THR A 45 -19.35 -8.60 -9.62
N THR A 46 -20.40 -7.90 -9.20
CA THR A 46 -20.81 -6.62 -9.79
C THR A 46 -19.67 -5.59 -9.75
N ASP A 47 -18.98 -5.44 -8.62
CA ASP A 47 -17.79 -4.58 -8.48
C ASP A 47 -16.68 -4.96 -9.47
N ALA A 48 -16.43 -6.26 -9.65
CA ALA A 48 -15.39 -6.74 -10.56
C ALA A 48 -15.76 -6.47 -12.03
N LEU A 49 -17.01 -6.70 -12.43
CA LEU A 49 -17.51 -6.42 -13.77
C LEU A 49 -17.46 -4.92 -14.08
N ILE A 50 -17.83 -4.07 -13.12
CA ILE A 50 -17.75 -2.61 -13.26
C ILE A 50 -16.31 -2.15 -13.44
N HIS A 51 -15.39 -2.71 -12.66
CA HIS A 51 -13.98 -2.44 -12.81
C HIS A 51 -13.46 -2.80 -14.21
N VAL A 52 -13.78 -4.00 -14.69
CA VAL A 52 -13.36 -4.51 -16.01
C VAL A 52 -13.88 -3.62 -17.13
N ALA A 53 -15.17 -3.30 -17.13
CA ALA A 53 -15.76 -2.47 -18.18
C ALA A 53 -15.20 -1.05 -18.18
N ALA A 54 -15.04 -0.44 -17.00
CA ALA A 54 -14.42 0.88 -16.87
C ALA A 54 -12.95 0.86 -17.30
N ALA A 55 -12.20 -0.22 -17.01
CA ALA A 55 -10.82 -0.38 -17.45
C ALA A 55 -10.72 -0.47 -18.98
N CYS A 56 -11.59 -1.26 -19.62
CA CYS A 56 -11.69 -1.32 -21.08
C CYS A 56 -11.99 0.04 -21.69
N ALA A 57 -12.93 0.80 -21.11
CA ALA A 57 -13.28 2.15 -21.55
C ALA A 57 -12.11 3.15 -21.42
N VAL A 58 -11.33 3.06 -20.34
CA VAL A 58 -10.12 3.86 -20.16
C VAL A 58 -9.05 3.52 -21.21
N GLN A 59 -8.91 2.24 -21.58
CA GLN A 59 -7.94 1.79 -22.58
C GLN A 59 -8.37 2.04 -24.02
N ALA A 60 -9.67 2.14 -24.29
CA ALA A 60 -10.19 2.19 -25.64
C ALA A 60 -9.61 3.35 -26.48
N ALA A 61 -9.41 3.06 -27.76
CA ALA A 61 -8.69 3.93 -28.69
C ALA A 61 -9.53 5.12 -29.18
N THR A 62 -10.87 5.05 -29.10
CA THR A 62 -11.82 6.00 -29.69
C THR A 62 -12.22 7.13 -28.71
N PRO A 63 -11.74 8.37 -28.89
CA PRO A 63 -11.79 9.38 -27.83
C PRO A 63 -13.20 9.81 -27.37
N GLN A 64 -14.15 10.00 -28.29
CA GLN A 64 -15.44 10.65 -27.96
C GLN A 64 -16.48 9.69 -27.36
N ALA A 65 -16.72 8.54 -27.99
CA ALA A 65 -17.73 7.59 -27.52
C ALA A 65 -17.36 6.98 -26.15
N ASP A 66 -16.07 6.81 -25.89
CA ASP A 66 -15.58 6.17 -24.67
C ASP A 66 -15.57 7.13 -23.47
N ASP A 67 -15.35 8.42 -23.69
CA ASP A 67 -15.43 9.43 -22.63
C ASP A 67 -16.89 9.67 -22.18
N GLU A 68 -17.85 9.72 -23.12
CA GLU A 68 -19.29 9.77 -22.80
C GLU A 68 -19.74 8.54 -22.02
N MET A 69 -19.22 7.38 -22.39
CA MET A 69 -19.51 6.13 -21.71
C MET A 69 -18.91 6.10 -20.31
N LEU A 70 -17.67 6.56 -20.10
CA LEU A 70 -17.09 6.67 -18.76
C LEU A 70 -17.93 7.58 -17.85
N VAL A 71 -18.46 8.70 -18.39
CA VAL A 71 -19.40 9.56 -17.67
C VAL A 71 -20.68 8.81 -17.33
N ARG A 72 -21.31 8.14 -18.29
CA ARG A 72 -22.53 7.33 -18.07
C ARG A 72 -22.35 6.25 -17.00
N TRP A 73 -21.20 5.56 -17.04
CA TRP A 73 -20.86 4.54 -16.04
C TRP A 73 -20.65 5.14 -14.66
N PHE A 74 -20.00 6.29 -14.59
CA PHE A 74 -19.81 7.00 -13.35
C PHE A 74 -21.14 7.54 -12.78
N GLU A 75 -22.04 8.05 -13.61
CA GLU A 75 -23.39 8.44 -13.19
C GLU A 75 -24.19 7.26 -12.65
N ARG A 76 -24.10 6.10 -13.31
CA ARG A 76 -24.86 4.90 -12.94
C ARG A 76 -24.30 4.18 -11.71
N PHE A 77 -22.98 4.09 -11.58
CA PHE A 77 -22.32 3.23 -10.58
C PHE A 77 -21.42 4.01 -9.61
N GLY A 78 -21.19 5.31 -9.81
CA GLY A 78 -20.24 6.11 -9.03
C GLY A 78 -20.61 6.29 -7.56
N ALA A 79 -21.88 6.11 -7.19
CA ALA A 79 -22.32 6.16 -5.80
C ALA A 79 -22.04 4.85 -5.05
N THR A 80 -22.31 3.70 -5.69
CA THR A 80 -22.26 2.37 -5.06
C THR A 80 -20.95 1.63 -5.30
N HIS A 81 -20.36 1.79 -6.49
CA HIS A 81 -19.16 1.09 -6.95
C HIS A 81 -18.02 2.07 -7.29
N ARG A 82 -17.98 3.22 -6.60
CA ARG A 82 -16.98 4.30 -6.79
C ARG A 82 -15.56 3.77 -6.87
N THR A 83 -15.25 2.79 -6.03
CA THR A 83 -13.92 2.24 -5.90
C THR A 83 -13.48 1.48 -7.15
N ALA A 84 -14.35 0.65 -7.71
CA ALA A 84 -14.09 -0.08 -8.95
C ALA A 84 -13.77 0.89 -10.11
N LEU A 85 -14.55 1.97 -10.23
CA LEU A 85 -14.37 3.02 -11.22
C LEU A 85 -13.08 3.81 -11.02
N ARG A 86 -12.79 4.23 -9.78
CA ARG A 86 -11.53 4.92 -9.43
C ARG A 86 -10.32 4.09 -9.80
N ASP A 87 -10.33 2.80 -9.46
CA ASP A 87 -9.21 1.90 -9.70
C ASP A 87 -9.02 1.63 -11.19
N ALA A 88 -10.11 1.53 -11.95
CA ALA A 88 -10.04 1.45 -13.40
C ALA A 88 -9.30 2.66 -14.01
N TRP A 89 -9.69 3.88 -13.61
CA TRP A 89 -9.06 5.11 -14.07
C TRP A 89 -7.59 5.23 -13.67
N TRP A 90 -7.26 4.81 -12.45
CA TRP A 90 -5.89 4.91 -11.96
C TRP A 90 -4.95 3.90 -12.61
N PHE A 91 -5.36 2.63 -12.73
CA PHE A 91 -4.44 1.57 -13.12
C PHE A 91 -4.39 1.31 -14.62
N TYR A 92 -5.45 1.61 -15.37
CA TYR A 92 -5.57 1.14 -16.75
C TYR A 92 -5.22 2.10 -17.89
N PRO A 93 -4.63 3.30 -17.72
CA PRO A 93 -4.02 4.02 -18.84
C PRO A 93 -2.64 3.40 -19.18
N LEU A 94 -2.63 2.11 -19.57
CA LEU A 94 -1.41 1.30 -19.71
C LEU A 94 -0.66 1.54 -21.02
N ASP A 95 -1.35 1.86 -22.10
CA ASP A 95 -0.73 2.16 -23.39
C ASP A 95 -0.34 3.64 -23.47
N ARG A 96 0.58 3.98 -24.39
CA ARG A 96 1.07 5.36 -24.52
C ARG A 96 -0.03 6.37 -24.87
N ALA A 97 -1.02 5.98 -25.66
CA ALA A 97 -2.10 6.85 -26.09
C ALA A 97 -3.13 7.10 -24.97
N SER A 98 -3.51 6.08 -24.20
CA SER A 98 -4.36 6.23 -23.01
C SER A 98 -3.62 6.99 -21.90
N ALA A 99 -2.33 6.73 -21.66
CA ALA A 99 -1.50 7.49 -20.71
C ALA A 99 -1.39 8.98 -21.08
N ALA A 100 -1.23 9.31 -22.36
CA ALA A 100 -1.19 10.69 -22.82
C ALA A 100 -2.54 11.43 -22.64
N ARG A 101 -3.66 10.70 -22.73
CA ARG A 101 -5.02 11.26 -22.59
C ARG A 101 -5.49 11.37 -21.14
N HIS A 102 -4.95 10.53 -20.24
CA HIS A 102 -5.37 10.48 -18.84
C HIS A 102 -5.41 11.86 -18.15
N PRO A 103 -4.43 12.76 -18.33
CA PRO A 103 -4.50 14.09 -17.73
C PRO A 103 -5.70 14.93 -18.16
N ALA A 104 -6.04 14.92 -19.46
CA ALA A 104 -7.18 15.66 -20.00
C ALA A 104 -8.50 15.10 -19.48
N ARG A 105 -8.60 13.78 -19.33
CA ARG A 105 -9.78 13.12 -18.76
C ARG A 105 -9.99 13.47 -17.29
N VAL A 106 -8.92 13.54 -16.48
CA VAL A 106 -9.00 13.98 -15.08
C VAL A 106 -9.38 15.46 -14.99
N ASP A 107 -8.83 16.31 -15.89
CA ASP A 107 -9.22 17.73 -16.00
C ASP A 107 -10.73 17.88 -16.33
N ALA A 108 -11.26 17.06 -17.24
CA ALA A 108 -12.69 17.04 -17.56
C ALA A 108 -13.55 16.66 -16.33
N LEU A 109 -13.15 15.65 -15.56
CA LEU A 109 -13.83 15.29 -14.31
C LEU A 109 -13.82 16.45 -13.30
N LEU A 110 -12.69 17.14 -13.16
CA LEU A 110 -12.54 18.29 -12.25
C LEU A 110 -13.44 19.47 -12.62
N ARG A 111 -13.76 19.63 -13.92
CA ARG A 111 -14.64 20.70 -14.42
C ARG A 111 -16.11 20.30 -14.45
N SER A 112 -16.43 19.06 -14.12
CA SER A 112 -17.81 18.57 -14.08
C SER A 112 -18.64 19.33 -13.04
N THR A 113 -19.86 19.70 -13.41
CA THR A 113 -20.86 20.25 -12.48
C THR A 113 -21.49 19.18 -11.57
N HIS A 114 -21.31 17.90 -11.91
CA HIS A 114 -21.74 16.78 -11.08
C HIS A 114 -20.72 16.52 -9.96
N GLU A 115 -21.08 16.84 -8.71
CA GLU A 115 -20.19 16.77 -7.54
C GLU A 115 -19.47 15.41 -7.38
N PRO A 116 -20.13 14.25 -7.51
CA PRO A 116 -19.44 12.97 -7.39
C PRO A 116 -18.30 12.81 -8.42
N ALA A 117 -18.49 13.31 -9.65
CA ALA A 117 -17.50 13.24 -10.73
C ALA A 117 -16.34 14.20 -10.46
N CYS A 118 -16.65 15.42 -10.03
CA CYS A 118 -15.66 16.38 -9.54
C CYS A 118 -14.84 15.78 -8.39
N SER A 119 -15.48 15.16 -7.41
CA SER A 119 -14.82 14.49 -6.28
C SER A 119 -13.91 13.36 -6.74
N LEU A 120 -14.31 12.57 -7.75
CA LEU A 120 -13.43 11.54 -8.33
C LEU A 120 -12.22 12.17 -9.03
N GLY A 121 -12.43 13.24 -9.83
CA GLY A 121 -11.36 13.99 -10.48
C GLY A 121 -10.34 14.52 -9.48
N VAL A 122 -10.80 15.11 -8.37
CA VAL A 122 -9.95 15.57 -7.27
C VAL A 122 -9.16 14.40 -6.65
N GLU A 123 -9.83 13.29 -6.36
CA GLU A 123 -9.19 12.11 -5.79
C GLU A 123 -8.09 11.53 -6.70
N LEU A 124 -8.37 11.41 -8.01
CA LEU A 124 -7.44 10.90 -9.02
C LEU A 124 -6.26 11.87 -9.22
N ALA A 125 -6.52 13.17 -9.35
CA ALA A 125 -5.47 14.17 -9.49
C ALA A 125 -4.49 14.13 -8.31
N GLY A 126 -5.00 14.03 -7.08
CA GLY A 126 -4.19 13.85 -5.88
C GLY A 126 -3.38 12.56 -5.90
N ARG A 127 -4.00 11.42 -6.24
CA ARG A 127 -3.33 10.09 -6.26
C ARG A 127 -2.27 9.95 -7.35
N CYS A 128 -2.50 10.56 -8.51
CA CYS A 128 -1.59 10.54 -9.64
C CYS A 128 -0.50 11.63 -9.56
N GLY A 129 -0.51 12.46 -8.50
CA GLY A 129 0.48 13.53 -8.33
C GLY A 129 0.39 14.60 -9.43
N MET A 130 -0.82 14.88 -9.93
CA MET A 130 -1.06 15.79 -11.04
C MET A 130 -0.96 17.26 -10.62
N GLN A 131 0.27 17.76 -10.51
CA GLN A 131 0.55 19.15 -10.13
C GLN A 131 -0.17 20.18 -11.00
N THR A 132 -0.40 19.87 -12.28
CA THR A 132 -1.14 20.73 -13.22
C THR A 132 -2.60 20.98 -12.81
N CYS A 133 -3.18 20.13 -11.96
CA CYS A 133 -4.56 20.26 -11.49
C CYS A 133 -4.69 21.11 -10.22
N LEU A 134 -3.59 21.54 -9.59
CA LEU A 134 -3.63 22.39 -8.39
C LEU A 134 -4.49 23.65 -8.54
N PRO A 135 -4.39 24.43 -9.65
CA PRO A 135 -5.20 25.63 -9.83
C PRO A 135 -6.71 25.37 -9.90
N LEU A 136 -7.13 24.13 -10.17
CA LEU A 136 -8.53 23.73 -10.15
C LEU A 136 -8.96 23.23 -8.76
N ILE A 137 -8.10 22.48 -8.07
CA ILE A 137 -8.43 21.88 -6.77
C ILE A 137 -8.48 22.94 -5.65
N VAL A 138 -7.59 23.93 -5.68
CA VAL A 138 -7.52 24.96 -4.63
C VAL A 138 -8.84 25.76 -4.51
N PRO A 139 -9.43 26.30 -5.60
CA PRO A 139 -10.74 26.95 -5.53
C PRO A 139 -11.85 26.03 -5.04
N ILE A 140 -11.86 24.76 -5.49
CA ILE A 140 -12.86 23.77 -5.08
C ILE A 140 -12.79 23.56 -3.56
N ALA A 141 -11.59 23.38 -3.00
CA ALA A 141 -11.40 23.22 -1.57
C ALA A 141 -11.85 24.45 -0.75
N ALA A 142 -11.69 25.65 -1.31
CA ALA A 142 -12.06 26.90 -0.65
C ALA A 142 -13.57 27.13 -0.58
N THR A 143 -14.33 26.62 -1.56
CA THR A 143 -15.79 26.82 -1.65
C THR A 143 -16.62 25.60 -1.28
N ALA A 144 -16.00 24.42 -1.16
CA ALA A 144 -16.72 23.20 -0.83
C ALA A 144 -17.25 23.23 0.61
N ASN A 145 -18.52 22.86 0.77
CA ASN A 145 -19.12 22.60 2.07
C ASN A 145 -18.48 21.36 2.73
N GLU A 146 -18.64 21.22 4.05
CA GLU A 146 -18.20 20.01 4.76
C GLU A 146 -18.87 18.77 4.14
N GLY A 147 -18.07 17.80 3.70
CA GLY A 147 -18.56 16.65 2.96
C GLY A 147 -17.47 15.92 2.19
N GLN A 148 -17.88 15.03 1.27
CA GLN A 148 -16.96 14.17 0.53
C GLN A 148 -16.04 14.95 -0.41
N LEU A 149 -16.56 15.99 -1.08
CA LEU A 149 -15.75 16.82 -1.98
C LEU A 149 -14.65 17.58 -1.23
N LEU A 150 -14.98 18.19 -0.08
CA LEU A 150 -13.98 18.88 0.75
C LEU A 150 -12.93 17.89 1.26
N ARG A 151 -13.34 16.75 1.82
CA ARG A 151 -12.41 15.70 2.29
C ARG A 151 -11.50 15.21 1.15
N ALA A 152 -12.05 14.96 -0.04
CA ALA A 152 -11.25 14.57 -1.21
C ALA A 152 -10.22 15.66 -1.58
N SER A 153 -10.63 16.93 -1.54
CA SER A 153 -9.80 18.08 -1.88
C SER A 153 -8.67 18.29 -0.88
N GLU A 154 -8.96 18.25 0.43
CA GLU A 154 -7.93 18.32 1.47
C GLU A 154 -6.88 17.22 1.31
N LEU A 155 -7.32 15.97 1.03
CA LEU A 155 -6.39 14.87 0.79
C LEU A 155 -5.58 15.07 -0.49
N ALA A 156 -6.18 15.52 -1.57
CA ALA A 156 -5.49 15.78 -2.83
C ALA A 156 -4.44 16.89 -2.66
N LEU A 157 -4.78 17.96 -1.94
CA LEU A 157 -3.88 19.07 -1.63
C LEU A 157 -2.67 18.62 -0.78
N CYS A 158 -2.90 17.85 0.30
CA CYS A 158 -1.82 17.26 1.09
C CYS A 158 -0.89 16.38 0.23
N ARG A 159 -1.48 15.55 -0.62
CA ARG A 159 -0.78 14.64 -1.56
C ARG A 159 0.06 15.38 -2.61
N LEU A 160 -0.42 16.53 -3.06
CA LEU A 160 0.27 17.38 -4.04
C LEU A 160 1.30 18.31 -3.39
N GLY A 161 1.47 18.26 -2.07
CA GLY A 161 2.45 19.05 -1.34
C GLY A 161 2.01 20.49 -1.10
N GLN A 162 0.71 20.76 -1.19
CA GLN A 162 0.09 22.06 -0.92
C GLN A 162 -0.99 21.90 0.16
N PRO A 163 -0.65 21.39 1.37
CA PRO A 163 -1.63 21.20 2.43
C PRO A 163 -2.31 22.53 2.79
N PRO A 164 -3.57 22.52 3.26
CA PRO A 164 -4.22 23.72 3.77
C PRO A 164 -3.42 24.39 4.90
N ASP A 165 -3.38 25.73 4.93
CA ASP A 165 -2.63 26.48 5.95
C ASP A 165 -3.11 26.17 7.39
N ASP A 166 -4.40 25.90 7.55
CA ASP A 166 -5.04 25.53 8.82
C ASP A 166 -5.09 24.01 9.07
N LEU A 167 -4.24 23.22 8.40
CA LEU A 167 -4.24 21.75 8.48
C LEU A 167 -4.17 21.23 9.93
N ALA A 168 -3.36 21.84 10.79
CA ALA A 168 -3.26 21.45 12.20
C ALA A 168 -4.59 21.61 12.95
N ALA A 169 -5.25 22.76 12.79
CA ALA A 169 -6.56 23.02 13.38
C ALA A 169 -7.65 22.09 12.82
N ARG A 170 -7.57 21.75 11.52
CA ARG A 170 -8.46 20.78 10.87
C ARG A 170 -8.31 19.37 11.43
N ILE A 171 -7.07 18.90 11.62
CA ILE A 171 -6.79 17.59 12.23
C ILE A 171 -7.30 17.58 13.67
N GLN A 172 -7.03 18.63 14.44
CA GLN A 172 -7.45 18.72 15.84
C GLN A 172 -8.98 18.68 15.99
N ARG A 173 -9.72 19.44 15.18
CA ARG A 173 -11.20 19.42 15.15
C ARG A 173 -11.77 18.03 14.83
N ARG A 174 -11.15 17.32 13.89
CA ARG A 174 -11.58 15.97 13.47
C ARG A 174 -11.14 14.88 14.44
N GLY A 175 -10.09 15.14 15.24
CA GLY A 175 -9.61 14.26 16.30
C GLY A 175 -10.62 14.01 17.43
N SER A 176 -11.67 14.81 17.53
CA SER A 176 -12.78 14.65 18.48
C SER A 176 -14.10 14.26 17.82
N GLY A 177 -14.10 13.99 16.51
CA GLY A 177 -15.30 13.69 15.73
C GLY A 177 -15.67 12.21 15.67
N THR A 178 -16.34 11.82 14.59
CA THR A 178 -16.69 10.42 14.30
C THR A 178 -15.46 9.56 13.98
N ALA A 179 -15.63 8.24 13.93
CA ALA A 179 -14.57 7.33 13.45
C ALA A 179 -14.10 7.68 12.02
N GLU A 180 -14.99 8.19 11.18
CA GLU A 180 -14.63 8.65 9.84
C GLU A 180 -13.82 9.95 9.85
N ASP A 181 -14.16 10.89 10.74
CA ASP A 181 -13.40 12.12 10.92
C ASP A 181 -11.99 11.83 11.42
N LEU A 182 -11.87 10.93 12.40
CA LEU A 182 -10.59 10.42 12.88
C LEU A 182 -9.80 9.76 11.74
N LEU A 183 -10.44 8.91 10.94
CA LEU A 183 -9.78 8.23 9.83
C LEU A 183 -9.28 9.21 8.78
N HIS A 184 -10.08 10.23 8.50
CA HIS A 184 -9.71 11.32 7.60
C HIS A 184 -8.53 12.12 8.14
N ALA A 185 -8.54 12.48 9.44
CA ALA A 185 -7.43 13.17 10.09
C ALA A 185 -6.11 12.38 9.98
N LEU A 186 -6.14 11.07 10.26
CA LEU A 186 -4.96 10.20 10.09
C LEU A 186 -4.51 10.13 8.63
N ARG A 187 -5.44 10.10 7.66
CA ARG A 187 -5.10 10.13 6.24
C ARG A 187 -4.44 11.44 5.81
N LEU A 188 -4.84 12.58 6.39
CA LEU A 188 -4.20 13.87 6.14
C LEU A 188 -2.77 13.90 6.69
N ILE A 189 -2.54 13.36 7.89
CA ILE A 189 -1.20 13.21 8.48
C ILE A 189 -0.32 12.34 7.57
N ALA A 190 -0.80 11.17 7.18
CA ALA A 190 -0.07 10.25 6.32
C ALA A 190 0.22 10.84 4.93
N ALA A 191 -0.75 11.55 4.34
CA ALA A 191 -0.62 12.16 3.03
C ALA A 191 0.33 13.37 3.01
N SER A 192 0.36 14.16 4.08
CA SER A 192 1.24 15.33 4.19
C SER A 192 2.66 14.98 4.62
N GLY A 193 2.87 13.81 5.24
CA GLY A 193 4.15 13.44 5.84
C GLY A 193 4.44 14.16 7.17
N ARG A 194 3.43 14.77 7.79
CA ARG A 194 3.59 15.58 9.00
C ARG A 194 3.13 14.85 10.27
N LEU A 195 3.99 13.96 10.79
CA LEU A 195 3.72 13.25 12.06
C LEU A 195 3.69 14.17 13.27
N ASP A 196 4.29 15.36 13.20
CA ASP A 196 4.29 16.36 14.26
C ASP A 196 2.89 16.92 14.59
N LEU A 197 1.90 16.64 13.74
CA LEU A 197 0.51 17.11 13.90
C LEU A 197 -0.31 16.31 14.93
N ALA A 198 0.21 15.19 15.43
CA ALA A 198 -0.38 14.49 16.57
C ALA A 198 0.69 13.78 17.42
N GLN A 199 0.38 13.55 18.69
CA GLN A 199 1.26 12.81 19.60
C GLN A 199 1.16 11.30 19.38
N ALA A 200 2.23 10.55 19.67
CA ALA A 200 2.32 9.10 19.54
C ALA A 200 1.14 8.36 20.22
N GLU A 201 0.79 8.78 21.44
CA GLU A 201 -0.34 8.22 22.21
C GLU A 201 -1.68 8.38 21.47
N GLY A 202 -1.85 9.48 20.73
CA GLY A 202 -3.03 9.72 19.91
C GLY A 202 -3.18 8.67 18.80
N TYR A 203 -2.08 8.25 18.19
CA TYR A 203 -2.09 7.19 17.17
C TYR A 203 -2.40 5.82 17.77
N LEU A 204 -1.81 5.47 18.91
CA LEU A 204 -2.07 4.21 19.61
C LEU A 204 -3.51 4.11 20.14
N ARG A 205 -4.09 5.23 20.56
CA ARG A 205 -5.52 5.30 20.90
C ARG A 205 -6.40 4.96 19.70
N CYS A 206 -6.10 5.54 18.53
CA CYS A 206 -6.80 5.20 17.29
C CYS A 206 -6.58 3.72 16.89
N ALA A 207 -5.37 3.22 17.11
CA ALA A 207 -4.99 1.83 16.84
C ALA A 207 -5.79 0.81 17.67
N SER A 208 -6.36 1.24 18.79
CA SER A 208 -7.15 0.43 19.72
C SER A 208 -8.66 0.46 19.43
N MET A 209 -9.13 1.31 18.52
CA MET A 209 -10.56 1.42 18.19
C MET A 209 -11.03 0.23 17.35
N PRO A 210 -12.29 -0.24 17.46
CA PRO A 210 -12.81 -1.38 16.71
C PRO A 210 -13.17 -1.04 15.25
N HIS A 211 -12.26 -0.37 14.53
CA HIS A 211 -12.44 0.01 13.13
C HIS A 211 -11.19 -0.38 12.31
N PRO A 212 -11.24 -1.40 11.44
CA PRO A 212 -10.05 -2.00 10.82
C PRO A 212 -9.14 -1.00 10.09
N ALA A 213 -9.70 -0.02 9.37
CA ALA A 213 -8.89 0.99 8.68
C ALA A 213 -8.20 1.98 9.64
N LEU A 214 -8.84 2.30 10.77
CA LEU A 214 -8.25 3.14 11.82
C LEU A 214 -7.15 2.37 12.55
N GLN A 215 -7.39 1.10 12.86
CA GLN A 215 -6.40 0.23 13.50
C GLN A 215 -5.11 0.18 12.69
N ARG A 216 -5.22 -0.18 11.40
CA ARG A 216 -4.05 -0.30 10.51
C ARG A 216 -3.28 1.00 10.39
N LEU A 217 -3.99 2.11 10.13
CA LEU A 217 -3.34 3.40 9.95
C LEU A 217 -2.77 3.95 11.25
N GLY A 218 -3.50 3.80 12.36
CA GLY A 218 -3.05 4.18 13.71
C GLY A 218 -1.77 3.45 14.11
N TRP A 219 -1.72 2.13 13.92
CA TRP A 219 -0.52 1.34 14.17
C TRP A 219 0.67 1.74 13.29
N CYS A 220 0.44 1.98 12.00
CA CYS A 220 1.49 2.47 11.11
C CYS A 220 2.05 3.81 11.59
N LEU A 221 1.19 4.82 11.81
CA LEU A 221 1.63 6.14 12.25
C LEU A 221 2.29 6.11 13.63
N ALA A 222 1.77 5.30 14.56
CA ALA A 222 2.40 5.07 15.86
C ALA A 222 3.82 4.50 15.71
N THR A 223 3.99 3.50 14.85
CA THR A 223 5.30 2.86 14.60
C THR A 223 6.31 3.84 13.98
N LEU A 224 5.83 4.74 13.11
CA LEU A 224 6.70 5.75 12.49
C LEU A 224 7.05 6.89 13.46
N CYS A 225 6.16 7.19 14.42
CA CYS A 225 6.34 8.22 15.42
C CYS A 225 7.26 7.74 16.56
N ASP A 226 6.93 6.60 17.18
CA ASP A 226 7.73 5.95 18.22
C ASP A 226 7.79 4.43 17.96
N PRO A 227 8.84 3.96 17.24
CA PRO A 227 8.97 2.55 16.91
C PRO A 227 9.19 1.67 18.14
N VAL A 228 9.84 2.17 19.19
CA VAL A 228 10.13 1.40 20.41
C VAL A 228 8.83 1.11 21.14
N GLN A 229 8.05 2.15 21.41
CA GLN A 229 6.76 2.01 22.09
C GLN A 229 5.79 1.14 21.28
N ALA A 230 5.71 1.35 19.96
CA ALA A 230 4.85 0.55 19.10
C ALA A 230 5.26 -0.93 19.07
N HIS A 231 6.56 -1.22 19.04
CA HIS A 231 7.07 -2.60 19.10
C HIS A 231 6.70 -3.28 20.41
N GLN A 232 6.96 -2.64 21.56
CA GLN A 232 6.61 -3.18 22.88
C GLN A 232 5.12 -3.47 22.98
N GLN A 233 4.27 -2.53 22.59
CA GLN A 233 2.82 -2.74 22.65
C GLN A 233 2.32 -3.80 21.67
N ALA A 234 2.89 -3.90 20.48
CA ALA A 234 2.52 -4.94 19.52
C ALA A 234 2.95 -6.34 20.00
N ASP A 235 4.06 -6.43 20.75
CA ASP A 235 4.55 -7.70 21.29
C ASP A 235 3.70 -8.21 22.47
N GLU A 236 3.26 -7.30 23.34
CA GLU A 236 2.45 -7.61 24.52
C GLU A 236 0.97 -7.90 24.18
N ARG A 237 0.46 -7.37 23.06
CA ARG A 237 -0.97 -7.38 22.75
C ARG A 237 -1.41 -8.65 22.01
N ALA A 238 -1.67 -9.70 22.77
CA ALA A 238 -2.11 -11.01 22.27
C ALA A 238 -3.37 -10.99 21.38
N ALA A 239 -4.28 -10.02 21.56
CA ALA A 239 -5.52 -9.89 20.78
C ALA A 239 -5.33 -9.26 19.39
N MET A 240 -4.11 -8.85 19.03
CA MET A 240 -3.80 -8.25 17.73
C MET A 240 -3.79 -9.32 16.63
N ALA A 241 -4.37 -9.02 15.47
CA ALA A 241 -4.33 -9.92 14.32
C ALA A 241 -2.85 -10.24 13.97
N PRO A 242 -2.47 -11.53 13.80
CA PRO A 242 -1.08 -11.93 13.62
C PRO A 242 -0.36 -11.20 12.49
N ASP A 243 -1.01 -11.06 11.33
CA ASP A 243 -0.45 -10.37 10.15
C ASP A 243 -0.18 -8.89 10.42
N LEU A 244 -1.08 -8.23 11.15
CA LEU A 244 -0.92 -6.82 11.51
C LEU A 244 0.19 -6.65 12.56
N ARG A 245 0.27 -7.54 13.55
CA ARG A 245 1.37 -7.57 14.52
C ARG A 245 2.70 -7.71 13.80
N LEU A 246 2.81 -8.68 12.90
CA LEU A 246 4.03 -8.91 12.13
C LEU A 246 4.39 -7.71 11.25
N GLN A 247 3.42 -7.08 10.60
CA GLN A 247 3.63 -5.85 9.84
C GLN A 247 4.20 -4.72 10.72
N VAL A 248 3.61 -4.51 11.90
CA VAL A 248 4.06 -3.47 12.85
C VAL A 248 5.48 -3.75 13.34
N LEU A 249 5.77 -4.98 13.75
CA LEU A 249 7.09 -5.39 14.22
C LEU A 249 8.15 -5.25 13.12
N ALA A 250 7.83 -5.66 11.89
CA ALA A 250 8.73 -5.52 10.74
C ALA A 250 8.95 -4.05 10.35
N LEU A 251 7.90 -3.22 10.45
CA LEU A 251 8.02 -1.77 10.24
C LEU A 251 8.86 -1.12 11.35
N ALA A 252 8.74 -1.54 12.60
CA ALA A 252 9.61 -1.09 13.69
C ALA A 252 11.08 -1.49 13.44
N GLY A 253 11.31 -2.64 12.82
CA GLY A 253 12.61 -3.02 12.25
C GLY A 253 13.60 -3.61 13.25
N PHE A 254 13.17 -4.02 14.45
CA PHE A 254 14.09 -4.49 15.48
C PHE A 254 14.65 -5.90 15.18
N PRO A 255 15.93 -6.18 15.52
CA PRO A 255 16.56 -7.48 15.26
C PRO A 255 15.83 -8.69 15.87
N GLN A 256 15.16 -8.49 17.01
CA GLN A 256 14.35 -9.48 17.71
C GLN A 256 13.20 -9.96 16.83
N THR A 257 12.58 -9.05 16.08
CA THR A 257 11.55 -9.41 15.09
C THR A 257 12.12 -10.33 14.04
N LEU A 258 13.32 -10.05 13.51
CA LEU A 258 13.94 -10.93 12.51
C LEU A 258 14.17 -12.34 13.06
N ILE A 259 14.63 -12.44 14.32
CA ILE A 259 14.85 -13.73 15.00
C ILE A 259 13.52 -14.46 15.20
N ALA A 260 12.48 -13.78 15.66
CA ALA A 260 11.15 -14.36 15.87
C ALA A 260 10.53 -14.88 14.57
N VAL A 261 10.60 -14.09 13.49
CA VAL A 261 10.10 -14.49 12.17
C VAL A 261 10.91 -15.65 11.60
N ALA A 262 12.24 -15.63 11.76
CA ALA A 262 13.07 -16.74 11.34
C ALA A 262 12.73 -18.03 12.08
N ARG A 263 12.50 -17.96 13.40
CA ARG A 263 12.04 -19.08 14.23
C ARG A 263 10.76 -19.68 13.67
N GLU A 264 9.73 -18.86 13.45
CA GLU A 264 8.43 -19.29 12.93
C GLU A 264 8.56 -19.98 11.56
N VAL A 265 9.30 -19.36 10.64
CA VAL A 265 9.53 -19.88 9.28
C VAL A 265 10.32 -21.21 9.28
N THR A 266 11.24 -21.40 10.22
CA THR A 266 11.99 -22.66 10.34
C THR A 266 11.23 -23.76 11.08
N ALA A 267 10.31 -23.39 11.97
CA ALA A 267 9.52 -24.36 12.74
C ALA A 267 8.34 -24.95 11.93
N GLN A 268 7.87 -24.23 10.90
CA GLN A 268 6.77 -24.70 10.07
C GLN A 268 7.25 -25.59 8.91
N PRO A 269 6.49 -26.65 8.55
CA PRO A 269 6.86 -27.56 7.47
C PRO A 269 6.71 -26.91 6.08
N GLY A 270 5.74 -26.01 5.92
CA GLY A 270 5.43 -25.33 4.66
C GLY A 270 6.30 -24.10 4.34
N PRO A 271 6.11 -23.48 3.16
CA PRO A 271 6.80 -22.25 2.79
C PRO A 271 6.36 -21.07 3.67
N ALA A 272 7.14 -20.00 3.70
CA ALA A 272 6.78 -18.78 4.42
C ALA A 272 5.46 -18.17 3.91
N THR A 273 4.60 -17.72 4.81
CA THR A 273 3.37 -17.00 4.46
C THR A 273 3.70 -15.63 3.85
N ALA A 274 2.76 -15.01 3.13
CA ALA A 274 2.98 -13.69 2.55
C ALA A 274 3.38 -12.62 3.59
N PRO A 275 2.75 -12.52 4.78
CA PRO A 275 3.19 -11.62 5.84
C PRO A 275 4.62 -11.91 6.34
N GLN A 276 5.01 -13.20 6.45
CA GLN A 276 6.38 -13.60 6.81
C GLN A 276 7.38 -13.18 5.72
N MET A 277 7.03 -13.37 4.46
CA MET A 277 7.85 -12.95 3.32
C MET A 277 8.02 -11.43 3.27
N ASP A 278 6.97 -10.66 3.57
CA ASP A 278 7.05 -9.20 3.70
C ASP A 278 8.01 -8.79 4.81
N ALA A 279 7.86 -9.36 6.00
CA ALA A 279 8.72 -9.07 7.15
C ALA A 279 10.18 -9.42 6.85
N LEU A 280 10.44 -10.62 6.31
CA LEU A 280 11.79 -11.04 5.92
C LEU A 280 12.37 -10.14 4.83
N THR A 281 11.58 -9.72 3.83
CA THR A 281 12.05 -8.82 2.77
C THR A 281 12.40 -7.44 3.34
N VAL A 282 11.55 -6.90 4.23
CA VAL A 282 11.78 -5.62 4.90
C VAL A 282 13.01 -5.66 5.81
N LEU A 283 13.27 -6.76 6.50
CA LEU A 283 14.38 -6.86 7.46
C LEU A 283 15.69 -7.29 6.79
N LEU A 284 15.66 -8.25 5.86
CA LEU A 284 16.84 -8.83 5.19
C LEU A 284 17.21 -8.17 3.86
N GLY A 285 16.26 -7.50 3.19
CA GLY A 285 16.40 -6.96 1.84
C GLY A 285 16.38 -8.01 0.73
N ASN A 286 16.99 -9.17 0.96
CA ASN A 286 16.95 -10.31 0.07
C ASN A 286 16.69 -11.58 0.88
N VAL A 287 15.56 -12.23 0.58
CA VAL A 287 15.12 -13.48 1.22
C VAL A 287 15.70 -14.66 0.45
N PRO A 288 16.41 -15.60 1.11
CA PRO A 288 16.98 -16.77 0.44
C PRO A 288 15.92 -17.57 -0.33
N MET A 289 16.30 -18.12 -1.48
CA MET A 289 15.39 -18.90 -2.33
C MET A 289 14.80 -20.10 -1.58
N GLN A 290 15.60 -20.72 -0.70
CA GLN A 290 15.24 -21.87 0.13
C GLN A 290 14.03 -21.62 1.05
N VAL A 291 13.76 -20.36 1.38
CA VAL A 291 12.59 -19.97 2.19
C VAL A 291 11.32 -19.84 1.34
N ARG A 292 11.49 -19.63 0.03
CA ARG A 292 10.40 -19.43 -0.94
C ARG A 292 9.89 -20.74 -1.53
N THR A 293 10.67 -21.81 -1.46
CA THR A 293 10.41 -23.10 -2.12
C THR A 293 9.95 -24.16 -1.14
N THR A 294 9.08 -25.05 -1.61
CA THR A 294 8.58 -26.22 -0.86
C THR A 294 9.58 -27.38 -0.82
N ASP A 295 10.43 -27.50 -1.83
CA ASP A 295 11.22 -28.72 -2.10
C ASP A 295 12.59 -28.73 -1.40
N VAL A 296 12.72 -28.00 -0.29
CA VAL A 296 13.97 -27.83 0.45
C VAL A 296 13.79 -28.37 1.87
N SER A 297 14.79 -29.11 2.34
CA SER A 297 14.75 -29.68 3.69
C SER A 297 14.69 -28.58 4.76
N PRO A 298 14.05 -28.82 5.91
CA PRO A 298 14.02 -27.85 7.01
C PRO A 298 15.43 -27.39 7.45
N GLU A 299 16.40 -28.30 7.43
CA GLU A 299 17.81 -28.03 7.78
C GLU A 299 18.49 -27.09 6.78
N GLU A 300 18.27 -27.29 5.47
CA GLU A 300 18.80 -26.41 4.43
C GLU A 300 18.17 -25.02 4.50
N ARG A 301 16.86 -24.95 4.76
CA ARG A 301 16.13 -23.70 4.96
C ARG A 301 16.67 -22.94 6.17
N GLU A 302 16.83 -23.62 7.31
CA GLU A 302 17.40 -23.02 8.52
C GLU A 302 18.81 -22.50 8.27
N LYS A 303 19.68 -23.33 7.67
CA LYS A 303 21.07 -22.94 7.39
C LYS A 303 21.15 -21.72 6.47
N ALA A 304 20.35 -21.68 5.41
CA ALA A 304 20.30 -20.55 4.47
C ALA A 304 19.80 -19.27 5.16
N LEU A 305 18.73 -19.37 5.95
CA LEU A 305 18.15 -18.23 6.66
C LEU A 305 19.10 -17.72 7.74
N ARG A 306 19.70 -18.60 8.54
CA ARG A 306 20.68 -18.26 9.59
C ARG A 306 21.91 -17.58 9.01
N LEU A 307 22.46 -18.10 7.92
CA LEU A 307 23.59 -17.45 7.24
C LEU A 307 23.23 -16.02 6.81
N ARG A 308 22.04 -15.83 6.24
CA ARG A 308 21.58 -14.52 5.78
C ARG A 308 21.32 -13.55 6.94
N VAL A 309 20.70 -14.00 8.02
CA VAL A 309 20.47 -13.20 9.24
C VAL A 309 21.80 -12.74 9.83
N LEU A 310 22.75 -13.65 10.02
CA LEU A 310 24.07 -13.32 10.59
C LEU A 310 24.87 -12.38 9.69
N GLN A 311 24.73 -12.49 8.36
CA GLN A 311 25.32 -11.53 7.43
C GLN A 311 24.72 -10.13 7.61
N VAL A 312 23.39 -10.01 7.68
CA VAL A 312 22.71 -8.74 7.90
C VAL A 312 23.09 -8.12 9.24
N PHE A 313 23.17 -8.92 10.31
CA PHE A 313 23.62 -8.44 11.61
C PHE A 313 25.05 -7.93 11.57
N ARG A 314 25.96 -8.64 10.88
CA ARG A 314 27.33 -8.17 10.66
C ARG A 314 27.37 -6.84 9.91
N ASP A 315 26.65 -6.73 8.80
CA ASP A 315 26.63 -5.54 7.94
C ASP A 315 25.99 -4.33 8.64
N ALA A 316 25.02 -4.58 9.53
CA ALA A 316 24.37 -3.56 10.36
C ALA A 316 25.17 -3.19 11.62
N HIS A 317 26.23 -3.94 11.93
CA HIS A 317 26.97 -3.92 13.20
C HIS A 317 26.08 -4.15 14.42
N ILE A 318 25.20 -5.15 14.35
CA ILE A 318 24.47 -5.69 15.48
C ILE A 318 25.33 -6.76 16.13
N ALA A 319 25.62 -6.59 17.41
CA ALA A 319 26.46 -7.52 18.17
C ALA A 319 25.71 -8.84 18.43
N VAL A 320 26.36 -9.96 18.11
CA VAL A 320 25.85 -11.32 18.31
C VAL A 320 26.77 -12.11 19.23
N THR A 321 26.23 -13.13 19.87
CA THR A 321 27.01 -14.06 20.68
C THR A 321 27.86 -14.99 19.79
N ASN A 322 28.90 -15.60 20.37
CA ASN A 322 29.72 -16.59 19.66
C ASN A 322 28.91 -17.82 19.22
N GLU A 323 27.82 -18.13 19.93
CA GLU A 323 26.96 -19.29 19.71
C GLU A 323 25.82 -19.04 18.72
N ALA A 324 25.66 -17.81 18.21
CA ALA A 324 24.56 -17.44 17.32
C ALA A 324 24.43 -18.28 16.04
N LYS A 325 25.49 -19.00 15.65
CA LYS A 325 25.50 -19.94 14.51
C LYS A 325 24.76 -21.24 14.78
N THR A 326 24.58 -21.63 16.03
CA THR A 326 24.08 -22.96 16.42
C THR A 326 23.03 -22.93 17.53
N CYS A 327 22.88 -21.82 18.25
CA CYS A 327 21.88 -21.70 19.31
C CYS A 327 20.44 -21.70 18.78
N ALA A 328 19.44 -21.85 19.65
CA ALA A 328 18.05 -21.67 19.28
C ALA A 328 17.78 -20.23 18.77
N TRP A 329 16.71 -20.08 17.97
CA TRP A 329 16.25 -18.79 17.45
C TRP A 329 15.61 -17.94 18.56
N GLU A 330 16.42 -17.48 19.49
CA GLU A 330 15.99 -16.66 20.63
C GLU A 330 16.87 -15.42 20.75
N ALA A 331 16.24 -14.25 20.94
CA ALA A 331 16.95 -12.98 20.99
C ALA A 331 18.03 -12.95 22.07
N GLY A 332 17.73 -13.48 23.27
CA GLY A 332 18.67 -13.54 24.40
C GLY A 332 19.85 -14.50 24.20
N LEU A 333 19.76 -15.44 23.24
CA LEU A 333 20.85 -16.37 22.91
C LEU A 333 21.67 -15.89 21.73
N MET A 334 21.05 -15.22 20.76
CA MET A 334 21.71 -14.78 19.53
C MET A 334 22.35 -13.40 19.65
N LEU A 335 21.71 -12.45 20.35
CA LEU A 335 22.17 -11.06 20.45
C LEU A 335 22.99 -10.86 21.74
N ALA A 336 24.07 -10.10 21.66
CA ALA A 336 24.90 -9.80 22.83
C ALA A 336 24.20 -8.86 23.82
N GLU A 337 23.39 -7.95 23.29
CA GLU A 337 22.44 -7.11 24.03
C GLU A 337 21.08 -7.45 23.42
N PRO A 338 19.99 -7.77 24.14
CA PRO A 338 18.72 -8.14 23.51
C PRO A 338 17.60 -7.08 23.66
N ASP A 339 17.87 -5.91 24.25
CA ASP A 339 16.85 -4.88 24.49
C ASP A 339 16.62 -3.97 23.26
N PRO A 340 15.40 -3.91 22.68
CA PRO A 340 15.08 -3.06 21.53
C PRO A 340 15.53 -1.60 21.66
N ALA A 341 15.50 -1.04 22.88
CA ALA A 341 15.94 0.34 23.12
C ALA A 341 17.43 0.57 22.79
N HIS A 342 18.22 -0.49 22.84
CA HIS A 342 19.66 -0.47 22.60
C HIS A 342 20.03 -0.90 21.16
N HIS A 343 19.06 -1.35 20.36
CA HIS A 343 19.33 -1.93 19.05
C HIS A 343 19.21 -1.00 17.86
N ARG A 344 20.10 -1.24 16.90
CA ARG A 344 19.98 -0.72 15.55
C ARG A 344 18.80 -1.38 14.85
N ARG A 345 17.87 -0.55 14.38
CA ARG A 345 16.77 -1.00 13.52
C ARG A 345 17.29 -1.38 12.14
N LEU A 346 16.61 -2.30 11.49
CA LEU A 346 16.93 -2.86 10.18
C LEU A 346 15.90 -2.44 9.14
N ARG A 347 16.39 -2.12 7.95
CA ARG A 347 15.58 -1.92 6.75
C ARG A 347 16.36 -2.39 5.53
N PHE A 348 15.77 -3.30 4.76
CA PHE A 348 16.34 -3.97 3.60
C PHE A 348 17.77 -4.50 3.81
N GLY A 349 18.01 -5.13 4.96
CA GLY A 349 19.32 -5.70 5.31
C GLY A 349 20.37 -4.67 5.75
N ARG A 350 19.98 -3.43 6.00
CA ARG A 350 20.87 -2.34 6.43
C ARG A 350 20.38 -1.71 7.74
N ALA A 351 21.32 -1.18 8.52
CA ALA A 351 20.97 -0.40 9.71
C ALA A 351 20.29 0.93 9.32
N VAL A 352 19.19 1.27 9.99
CA VAL A 352 18.55 2.59 9.91
C VAL A 352 19.32 3.54 10.82
N ARG A 353 20.09 4.48 10.25
CA ARG A 353 21.11 5.24 11.01
C ARG A 353 20.63 6.55 11.64
N SER A 354 19.55 7.18 11.17
CA SER A 354 18.75 8.23 11.85
C SER A 354 17.65 8.73 10.89
N GLN A 355 16.72 9.58 11.38
CA GLN A 355 15.77 10.31 10.50
C GLN A 355 16.51 11.22 9.49
N GLU A 356 17.62 11.83 9.91
CA GLU A 356 18.40 12.79 9.12
C GLU A 356 19.40 12.13 8.17
N ALA A 357 19.84 10.89 8.43
CA ALA A 357 20.87 10.18 7.65
C ALA A 357 20.33 9.45 6.41
N GLY A 358 19.23 9.95 5.83
CA GLY A 358 18.66 9.41 4.60
C GLY A 358 17.92 8.10 4.86
N GLY A 359 16.63 8.25 5.13
CA GLY A 359 15.64 7.20 4.99
C GLY A 359 15.94 6.31 3.79
N VAL A 360 15.91 4.99 4.00
CA VAL A 360 16.26 4.02 2.96
C VAL A 360 15.41 4.31 1.73
N ALA A 361 16.03 4.81 0.67
CA ALA A 361 15.38 4.99 -0.62
C ALA A 361 14.66 3.68 -0.94
N LEU A 362 13.38 3.74 -1.31
CA LEU A 362 12.63 2.54 -1.65
C LEU A 362 13.41 1.76 -2.71
N LEU A 363 13.91 0.60 -2.30
CA LEU A 363 14.77 -0.24 -3.11
C LEU A 363 13.90 -1.16 -3.99
N PRO A 364 14.45 -1.75 -5.06
CA PRO A 364 13.70 -2.69 -5.91
C PRO A 364 12.92 -3.79 -5.14
N PRO A 365 13.39 -4.35 -4.01
CA PRO A 365 12.63 -5.33 -3.22
C PRO A 365 11.26 -4.84 -2.73
N VAL A 366 11.04 -3.52 -2.62
CA VAL A 366 9.73 -2.96 -2.26
C VAL A 366 8.64 -3.43 -3.22
N GLN A 367 8.97 -3.68 -4.49
CA GLN A 367 8.01 -4.16 -5.49
C GLN A 367 7.45 -5.55 -5.16
N GLN A 368 8.22 -6.38 -4.43
CA GLN A 368 7.84 -7.75 -4.06
C GLN A 368 6.95 -7.83 -2.80
N LEU A 369 6.73 -6.69 -2.13
CA LEU A 369 5.99 -6.63 -0.86
C LEU A 369 4.47 -6.56 -1.05
N GLY A 370 3.75 -7.05 -0.04
CA GLY A 370 2.35 -6.79 0.24
C GLY A 370 2.01 -5.29 0.31
N SER A 371 0.76 -4.95 0.04
CA SER A 371 0.29 -3.62 -0.35
C SER A 371 0.24 -2.74 0.87
N LEU A 372 -0.22 -3.32 1.97
CA LEU A 372 -0.21 -2.69 3.28
C LEU A 372 1.22 -2.35 3.70
N MET A 373 2.18 -3.25 3.46
CA MET A 373 3.59 -2.99 3.77
C MET A 373 4.19 -1.94 2.84
N ARG A 374 3.95 -2.02 1.52
CA ARG A 374 4.36 -0.98 0.56
C ARG A 374 3.81 0.38 0.96
N GLN A 375 2.50 0.48 1.25
CA GLN A 375 1.85 1.70 1.71
C GLN A 375 2.52 2.25 2.98
N ALA A 376 2.80 1.39 3.97
CA ALA A 376 3.48 1.81 5.19
C ALA A 376 4.87 2.40 4.92
N LEU A 377 5.64 1.80 4.00
CA LEU A 377 6.96 2.28 3.61
C LEU A 377 6.90 3.58 2.78
N TYR A 378 5.85 3.79 1.98
CA TYR A 378 5.60 5.08 1.32
C TYR A 378 5.28 6.20 2.31
N ILE A 379 4.48 5.88 3.35
CA ILE A 379 4.21 6.82 4.44
C ILE A 379 5.51 7.10 5.19
N GLU A 380 6.31 6.08 5.54
CA GLU A 380 7.62 6.23 6.16
C GLU A 380 8.52 7.19 5.38
N GLN A 381 8.61 7.01 4.05
CA GLN A 381 9.41 7.87 3.19
C GLN A 381 8.88 9.31 3.14
N SER A 382 7.57 9.49 3.10
CA SER A 382 6.94 10.82 3.09
C SER A 382 7.18 11.56 4.41
N VAL A 383 7.09 10.83 5.53
CA VAL A 383 7.39 11.35 6.87
C VAL A 383 8.85 11.78 6.97
N GLN A 384 9.78 10.95 6.53
CA GLN A 384 11.21 11.26 6.55
C GLN A 384 11.57 12.45 5.65
N ALA A 385 10.86 12.61 4.54
CA ALA A 385 11.04 13.75 3.65
C ALA A 385 10.31 15.02 4.11
N HIS A 386 9.50 14.94 5.18
CA HIS A 386 8.57 16.00 5.63
C HIS A 386 7.69 16.57 4.51
N ARG A 387 7.38 15.74 3.51
CA ARG A 387 6.58 16.10 2.34
C ARG A 387 6.05 14.83 1.67
N PRO A 388 4.96 14.90 0.90
CA PRO A 388 4.53 13.76 0.09
C PRO A 388 5.63 13.33 -0.87
N VAL A 389 5.90 12.02 -0.94
CA VAL A 389 6.86 11.44 -1.89
C VAL A 389 6.13 10.54 -2.89
N GLY A 390 6.22 10.88 -4.17
CA GLY A 390 5.74 10.05 -5.29
C GLY A 390 4.25 10.21 -5.64
N ALA A 391 3.73 9.29 -6.46
CA ALA A 391 2.30 9.17 -6.73
C ALA A 391 1.63 8.82 -5.41
N SER A 392 0.80 9.74 -4.95
CA SER A 392 0.34 9.87 -3.58
C SER A 392 -0.66 8.77 -3.22
N LEU A 393 -0.12 7.57 -2.96
CA LEU A 393 -0.87 6.39 -2.55
C LEU A 393 -1.68 6.74 -1.29
N SER A 394 -2.99 6.52 -1.33
CA SER A 394 -3.82 6.65 -0.13
C SER A 394 -3.31 5.69 0.92
N ALA A 395 -3.11 6.22 2.13
CA ALA A 395 -2.46 5.54 3.25
C ALA A 395 -2.93 4.09 3.44
N TYR A 396 -4.23 3.80 3.25
CA TYR A 396 -4.78 2.43 3.23
C TYR A 396 -6.05 2.32 2.38
N ALA A 397 -5.99 2.64 1.08
CA ALA A 397 -7.10 2.28 0.18
C ALA A 397 -7.05 0.77 -0.09
N SER A 398 -8.09 0.05 0.33
CA SER A 398 -8.14 -1.41 0.44
C SER A 398 -8.53 -2.16 -0.84
N THR A 399 -8.26 -1.61 -2.03
CA THR A 399 -8.96 -2.08 -3.23
C THR A 399 -8.00 -2.36 -4.38
N ARG A 400 -7.68 -3.68 -4.47
CA ARG A 400 -7.27 -4.52 -5.62
C ARG A 400 -6.14 -3.96 -6.51
N HIS A 401 -4.90 -4.46 -6.45
CA HIS A 401 -4.50 -5.77 -6.97
C HIS A 401 -3.27 -6.36 -6.27
N GLN A 402 -3.50 -7.25 -5.31
CA GLN A 402 -2.47 -8.19 -4.84
C GLN A 402 -2.91 -9.65 -4.81
N MET A 403 -4.16 -9.93 -5.19
CA MET A 403 -4.73 -11.26 -5.03
C MET A 403 -4.43 -12.24 -6.18
N HIS A 404 -3.68 -11.86 -7.22
CA HIS A 404 -3.33 -12.80 -8.31
C HIS A 404 -1.83 -12.90 -8.64
N VAL A 405 -0.96 -12.16 -7.96
CA VAL A 405 0.50 -12.34 -8.13
C VAL A 405 1.00 -13.64 -7.49
N ILE A 406 0.19 -14.28 -6.63
CA ILE A 406 0.57 -15.50 -5.91
C ILE A 406 -0.08 -16.77 -6.52
N GLY A 407 -1.34 -16.75 -6.95
CA GLY A 407 -2.05 -17.94 -7.48
C GLY A 407 -1.71 -18.34 -8.92
N LEU A 408 -0.68 -17.74 -9.50
CA LEU A 408 -0.41 -17.78 -10.94
C LEU A 408 0.97 -18.39 -11.25
N SER A 409 1.83 -18.46 -10.22
CA SER A 409 3.10 -19.19 -10.28
C SER A 409 2.89 -20.71 -10.14
N GLU A 410 1.91 -21.15 -9.35
CA GLU A 410 1.58 -22.59 -9.20
C GLU A 410 0.95 -23.18 -10.47
N TRP A 411 0.07 -22.45 -11.15
CA TRP A 411 -0.59 -22.95 -12.38
C TRP A 411 0.34 -23.00 -13.61
N LEU A 412 1.36 -22.13 -13.68
CA LEU A 412 2.38 -22.17 -14.74
C LEU A 412 3.42 -23.29 -14.52
N GLY A 413 3.55 -23.79 -13.29
CA GLY A 413 4.37 -24.97 -12.99
C GLY A 413 3.75 -26.26 -13.51
N GLU A 414 2.44 -26.43 -13.37
CA GLU A 414 1.71 -27.63 -13.81
C GLU A 414 1.55 -27.69 -15.35
N ALA A 415 1.28 -26.55 -16.01
CA ALA A 415 1.12 -26.49 -17.46
C ALA A 415 2.43 -26.68 -18.27
N HIS A 416 3.60 -26.66 -17.62
CA HIS A 416 4.89 -26.98 -18.25
C HIS A 416 5.37 -28.41 -17.96
N ALA A 417 4.75 -29.11 -17.01
CA ALA A 417 5.00 -30.53 -16.78
C ALA A 417 4.22 -31.43 -17.75
N GLU A 418 3.07 -30.98 -18.26
CA GLU A 418 2.24 -31.71 -19.23
C GLU A 418 2.62 -31.47 -20.71
N ALA A 419 3.61 -30.61 -20.97
CA ALA A 419 4.12 -30.30 -22.30
C ALA A 419 5.49 -30.95 -22.62
N ARG A 420 5.90 -31.93 -21.82
CA ARG A 420 6.94 -32.93 -22.11
C ARG A 420 6.33 -34.31 -22.06
#